data_AF-A0A8H4A8A5-F1
#
_entry.id   AF-A0A8H4A8A5-F1
#
_cell.length_a   1.000
_cell.length_b   1.000
_cell.length_c   1.000
_cell.angle_alpha   90.00
_cell.angle_beta   90.00
_cell.angle_gamma   90.00
#
_symmetry.space_group_name_H-M   'P 1'
#
loop_
_entity.id
_entity.type
_entity.pdbx_description
1 polymer ?
#
loop_
_entity_poly.entity_id
_entity_poly.type
_entity_poly.pdbx_seq_one_letter_code
_entity_poly.pdbx_strand_id
1 'polypeptide(L)' 'MIAIDSWTSNHSYSYFAFIIVTSSKKQYVHSIKNYSSKSHTALFTSDEIEKVLEDFGAAKFAAVVSNSASAMSLAKQYIF' A
#
# COMPACT_ATOMS: atom_id res chain seq x y z
N MET A 1 8.68 8.34 1.84
CA MET A 1 7.25 7.99 2.00
C MET A 1 6.97 6.71 1.23
N ILE A 2 5.93 5.99 1.58
CA ILE A 2 5.41 4.89 0.76
C ILE A 2 4.14 5.38 0.05
N ALA A 3 4.05 5.10 -1.24
CA ALA A 3 2.86 5.32 -2.05
C ALA A 3 2.26 3.97 -2.41
N ILE A 4 0.94 3.87 -2.36
CA ILE A 4 0.21 2.65 -2.64
C ILE A 4 -0.77 2.95 -3.75
N ASP A 5 -0.69 2.14 -4.81
CA ASP A 5 -1.66 2.17 -5.88
C ASP A 5 -2.35 0.80 -5.99
N SER A 6 -3.63 0.83 -6.32
CA SER A 6 -4.45 -0.37 -6.45
C SER A 6 -5.27 -0.29 -7.73
N TRP A 7 -5.23 -1.33 -8.55
CA TRP A 7 -6.02 -1.40 -9.77
C TRP A 7 -6.61 -2.79 -9.99
N THR A 8 -7.69 -2.83 -10.76
CA THR A 8 -8.25 -4.08 -11.27
C THR A 8 -7.89 -4.19 -12.74
N SER A 9 -7.26 -5.30 -13.12
CA SER A 9 -6.91 -5.60 -14.51
C SER A 9 -8.13 -6.04 -15.32
N ASN A 10 -7.99 -6.11 -16.65
CA ASN A 10 -9.03 -6.58 -17.56
C ASN A 10 -9.48 -8.03 -17.29
N HIS A 11 -8.67 -8.82 -16.57
CA HIS A 11 -9.00 -10.20 -16.17
C HIS A 11 -9.61 -10.27 -14.77
N SER A 12 -10.11 -9.14 -14.24
CA SER A 12 -10.64 -9.02 -12.88
C SER A 12 -9.64 -9.34 -11.77
N TYR A 13 -8.34 -9.31 -12.08
CA TYR A 13 -7.32 -9.44 -11.03
C TYR A 13 -7.10 -8.12 -10.31
N SER A 14 -7.00 -8.16 -8.99
CA SER A 14 -6.80 -6.99 -8.14
C SER A 14 -5.35 -6.93 -7.70
N TYR A 15 -4.65 -5.90 -8.15
CA TYR A 15 -3.23 -5.71 -7.89
C TYR A 15 -3.00 -4.50 -7.01
N PHE A 16 -2.01 -4.63 -6.11
CA PHE A 16 -1.54 -3.56 -5.25
C PHE A 16 -0.05 -3.36 -5.53
N ALA A 17 0.33 -2.14 -5.89
CA ALA A 17 1.72 -1.73 -5.99
C ALA A 17 2.13 -0.95 -4.74
N PHE A 18 3.25 -1.35 -4.14
CA PHE A 18 3.90 -0.64 -3.06
C PHE A 18 5.12 0.08 -3.64
N ILE A 19 5.12 1.41 -3.55
CA ILE A 19 6.09 2.28 -4.20
C ILE A 19 6.82 3.08 -3.12
N ILE A 20 8.15 2.98 -3.10
CA ILE A 20 8.98 3.78 -2.21
C ILE A 20 9.31 5.08 -2.92
N VAL A 21 8.95 6.20 -2.30
CA VAL A 21 9.30 7.54 -2.76
C VAL A 21 10.32 8.15 -1.82
N THR A 22 11.52 8.37 -2.35
CA THR A 22 12.66 8.94 -1.60
C THR A 22 12.52 10.45 -1.42
N SER A 23 13.31 11.04 -0.51
CA SER A 23 13.40 12.50 -0.35
C SER A 23 13.80 13.23 -1.64
N SER A 24 14.59 12.56 -2.49
CA SER A 24 14.98 13.04 -3.83
C SER A 24 13.88 12.92 -4.89
N LYS A 25 12.64 12.55 -4.49
CA LYS A 25 11.47 12.34 -5.36
C LYS A 25 11.61 11.18 -6.36
N LYS A 26 12.66 10.36 -6.26
CA LYS A 26 12.76 9.10 -7.01
C LYS A 26 11.75 8.09 -6.50
N GLN A 27 11.11 7.38 -7.41
CA GLN A 27 10.08 6.37 -7.14
C GLN A 27 10.61 5.00 -7.53
N TYR A 28 10.46 4.03 -6.62
CA TYR A 28 10.90 2.65 -6.82
C TYR A 28 9.73 1.72 -6.51
N VAL A 29 9.38 0.83 -7.45
CA VAL A 29 8.43 -0.24 -7.17
C VAL A 29 9.11 -1.24 -6.24
N HIS A 30 8.63 -1.32 -5.00
CA HIS A 30 9.11 -2.30 -4.05
C HIS A 30 8.50 -3.67 -4.34
N SER A 31 7.18 -3.73 -4.50
CA SER A 31 6.48 -4.96 -4.86
C SER A 31 5.16 -4.67 -5.58
N ILE A 32 4.73 -5.63 -6.41
CA ILE A 32 3.38 -5.72 -6.97
C ILE A 32 2.80 -7.06 -6.51
N LYS A 33 1.69 -7.01 -5.78
CA LYS A 33 1.05 -8.21 -5.21
C LYS A 33 -0.34 -8.41 -5.82
N ASN A 34 -0.67 -9.66 -6.11
CA ASN A 34 -2.01 -10.05 -6.53
C ASN A 34 -2.85 -10.39 -5.29
N TYR A 35 -3.94 -9.66 -5.08
CA TYR A 35 -4.87 -9.84 -3.97
C TYR A 35 -6.28 -10.22 -4.41
N SER A 36 -6.47 -10.78 -5.60
CA SER A 36 -7.79 -11.20 -6.09
C SER A 36 -8.56 -12.12 -5.14
N SER A 37 -7.86 -12.96 -4.38
CA SER A 37 -8.48 -13.89 -3.43
C SER A 37 -8.78 -13.29 -2.06
N LYS A 38 -8.61 -11.97 -1.88
CA LYS A 38 -8.75 -11.27 -0.60
C LYS A 38 -9.90 -10.28 -0.66
N SER A 39 -10.57 -10.08 0.48
CA SER A 39 -11.76 -9.22 0.59
C SER A 39 -11.45 -7.70 0.59
N HIS A 40 -10.19 -7.30 0.36
CA HIS A 40 -9.67 -5.91 0.42
C HIS A 40 -10.27 -5.07 1.55
N THR A 41 -10.42 -5.67 2.73
CA THR A 41 -10.91 -4.96 3.91
C THR A 41 -9.85 -3.99 4.40
N ALA A 42 -10.26 -2.96 5.16
CA ALA A 42 -9.33 -2.01 5.75
C ALA A 42 -8.27 -2.69 6.64
N LEU A 43 -8.66 -3.72 7.40
CA LEU A 43 -7.75 -4.53 8.21
C LEU A 43 -6.73 -5.28 7.35
N PHE A 44 -7.18 -5.96 6.29
CA PHE A 44 -6.26 -6.65 5.39
C PHE A 44 -5.27 -5.67 4.74
N THR A 45 -5.77 -4.51 4.33
CA THR A 45 -4.93 -3.47 3.73
C THR A 45 -3.94 -2.88 4.74
N SER A 46 -4.35 -2.64 5.99
CA SER A 46 -3.42 -2.14 7.02
C SER A 46 -2.32 -3.14 7.32
N ASP A 47 -2.66 -4.42 7.49
CA ASP A 47 -1.67 -5.48 7.76
C ASP A 47 -0.62 -5.58 6.64
N GLU A 48 -1.02 -5.45 5.38
CA GLU A 48 -0.08 -5.50 4.25
C GLU A 48 0.79 -4.24 4.13
N ILE A 49 0.29 -3.09 4.56
CA ILE A 49 1.08 -1.85 4.64
C ILE A 49 2.10 -1.96 5.77
N GLU A 50 1.68 -2.42 6.95
CA GLU A 50 2.55 -2.59 8.11
C GLU A 50 3.72 -3.53 7.81
N LYS A 51 3.48 -4.67 7.14
CA LYS A 51 4.56 -5.56 6.71
C LYS A 51 5.64 -4.84 5.89
N VAL A 52 5.24 -3.99 4.94
CA VAL A 52 6.19 -3.23 4.13
C VAL A 52 6.91 -2.15 4.94
N LEU A 53 6.22 -1.52 5.90
CA LEU A 53 6.84 -0.55 6.81
C LEU A 53 7.87 -1.23 7.71
N GLU A 54 7.55 -2.39 8.27
CA GLU A 54 8.42 -3.18 9.14
C GLU A 54 9.65 -3.71 8.40
N ASP A 55 9.49 -4.23 7.17
CA ASP A 55 10.59 -4.74 6.35
C ASP A 55 11.73 -3.72 6.15
N PHE A 56 11.42 -2.43 6.06
CA PHE A 56 12.41 -1.36 5.94
C PHE A 56 12.73 -0.66 7.28
N GLY A 57 11.88 -0.83 8.29
CA GLY A 57 11.83 -0.07 9.52
C GLY A 57 10.91 1.15 9.41
N ALA A 58 9.76 1.10 10.11
CA ALA A 58 8.68 2.07 9.99
C ALA A 58 9.14 3.54 10.17
N ALA A 59 10.09 3.78 11.07
CA ALA A 59 10.65 5.11 11.34
C ALA A 59 11.32 5.79 10.13
N LYS A 60 11.66 5.04 9.07
CA LYS A 60 12.24 5.61 7.83
C LYS A 60 11.20 6.25 6.92
N PHE A 61 9.91 6.02 7.16
CA PHE A 61 8.84 6.57 6.35
C PHE A 61 8.20 7.76 7.04
N ALA A 62 8.21 8.91 6.37
CA ALA A 62 7.53 10.11 6.85
C ALA A 62 6.00 10.09 6.63
N ALA A 63 5.50 9.24 5.73
CA ALA A 63 4.07 9.18 5.37
C ALA A 63 3.74 7.91 4.56
N VAL A 64 2.46 7.50 4.62
CA VAL A 64 1.80 6.57 3.71
C VAL A 64 0.81 7.35 2.85
N VAL A 65 0.96 7.26 1.54
CA VAL A 65 0.10 7.93 0.55
C VAL A 65 -0.64 6.88 -0.24
N SER A 66 -1.93 7.09 -0.47
CA SER A 66 -2.79 6.11 -1.13
C SER A 66 -3.91 6.80 -1.90
N ASN A 67 -4.59 6.07 -2.78
CA ASN A 67 -5.85 6.53 -3.35
C ASN A 67 -6.94 6.69 -2.26
N SER A 68 -8.07 7.29 -2.66
CA SER A 68 -9.22 7.58 -1.79
C SER A 68 -10.22 6.43 -1.68
N ALA A 69 -9.85 5.20 -2.08
CA ALA A 69 -10.73 4.04 -1.89
C ALA A 69 -11.11 3.88 -0.41
N SER A 70 -12.36 3.53 -0.12
CA SER A 70 -12.90 3.51 1.25
C SER A 70 -12.09 2.62 2.20
N ALA A 71 -11.77 1.40 1.76
CA ALA A 71 -10.94 0.47 2.53
C ALA A 71 -9.54 1.02 2.80
N MET A 72 -8.95 1.72 1.84
CA MET A 72 -7.62 2.31 1.95
C MET A 72 -7.61 3.54 2.87
N SER A 73 -8.67 4.35 2.81
CA SER A 73 -8.87 5.48 3.72
C SER A 73 -8.99 5.02 5.17
N LEU A 74 -9.79 3.98 5.42
CA LEU A 74 -9.96 3.39 6.74
C LEU A 74 -8.70 2.65 7.21
N ALA A 75 -7.99 1.95 6.32
CA ALA A 75 -6.72 1.28 6.65
C ALA A 75 -5.69 2.28 7.21
N LYS A 76 -5.59 3.48 6.65
CA LYS A 76 -4.70 4.52 7.18
C LYS A 76 -5.05 4.93 8.61
N GLN A 77 -6.32 4.91 9.01
CA GLN A 77 -6.74 5.21 10.39
C GLN A 77 -6.39 4.11 11.39
N TYR A 78 -6.02 2.91 10.92
CA TYR A 78 -5.54 1.83 11.79
C TYR A 78 -4.04 1.90 12.05
N ILE A 79 -3.28 2.62 11.21
CA ILE A 79 -1.81 2.66 11.24
C ILE A 79 -1.30 4.02 11.78
N PHE A 80 -2.13 5.07 11.76
CA PHE A 80 -1.84 6.41 12.29
C PHE A 80 -2.95 6.87 13.24
#